data_AF-A0A6M8VHJ6-F1
#
_entry.id   AF-A0A6M8VHJ6-F1
#
_cell.length_a   1.000
_cell.length_b   1.000
_cell.length_c   1.000
_cell.angle_alpha   90.00
_cell.angle_beta   90.00
_cell.angle_gamma   90.00
#
_symmetry.space_group_name_H-M   'P 1'
#
loop_
_entity.id
_entity.type
_entity.pdbx_description
1 polymer ?
#
loop_
_entity_poly.entity_id
_entity_poly.type
_entity_poly.pdbx_seq_one_letter_code
_entity_poly.pdbx_strand_id
1 'polypeptide(L)'
;MKYLFTIIFLIAIIIPAYAQIDSTVLKTEEILDDVLIETESESEDEDLYDYLEEIIANPIDLNKADIFELTKIPGMDNVSAEKIIKHREKFEIFILQMNYLQSES
;
A
#
# COMPACT_ATOMS: atom_id res chain seq x y z
N MET A 1 41.60 19.46 -35.92
CA MET A 1 42.04 18.33 -35.06
C MET A 1 42.25 18.69 -33.59
N LYS A 2 42.69 19.91 -33.23
CA LYS A 2 43.03 20.28 -31.84
C LYS A 2 41.87 20.13 -30.83
N TYR A 3 40.63 20.37 -31.28
CA TYR A 3 39.43 20.29 -30.41
C TYR A 3 38.67 18.95 -30.54
N LEU A 4 39.14 18.04 -31.40
CA LEU A 4 38.46 16.75 -31.59
C LEU A 4 38.53 15.91 -30.31
N PHE A 5 39.70 15.87 -29.70
CA PHE A 5 39.94 15.12 -28.47
C PHE A 5 39.16 15.69 -27.28
N THR A 6 38.99 17.02 -27.22
CA THR A 6 38.22 17.69 -26.17
C THR A 6 36.72 17.44 -26.32
N ILE A 7 36.21 17.35 -27.56
CA ILE A 7 34.80 17.01 -27.82
C ILE A 7 34.51 15.56 -27.42
N ILE A 8 35.39 14.62 -27.77
CA ILE A 8 35.25 13.20 -27.40
C ILE A 8 35.27 13.04 -25.87
N PHE A 9 36.18 13.74 -25.18
CA PHE A 9 36.24 13.72 -23.71
C PHE A 9 34.96 14.28 -23.08
N LEU A 10 34.38 15.34 -23.65
CA LEU A 10 33.15 15.94 -23.14
C LEU A 10 31.93 15.04 -23.34
N ILE A 11 31.87 14.28 -24.45
CA ILE A 11 30.81 13.29 -24.72
C ILE A 11 30.93 12.08 -23.76
N ALA A 12 32.14 11.63 -23.44
CA ALA A 12 32.37 10.47 -22.58
C ALA A 12 31.84 10.66 -21.13
N ILE A 13 31.76 11.90 -20.65
CA ILE A 13 31.26 12.23 -19.30
C ILE A 13 29.74 12.10 -19.19
N ILE A 14 28.99 12.20 -20.30
CA ILE A 14 27.52 12.23 -20.32
C ILE A 14 26.90 10.82 -20.40
N ILE A 15 27.66 9.83 -20.87
CA ILE A 15 27.19 8.45 -21.09
C ILE A 15 26.85 7.69 -19.79
N PRO A 16 27.64 7.74 -18.69
CA PRO A 16 27.36 6.92 -17.51
C PRO A 16 26.09 7.32 -16.76
N ALA A 17 25.50 8.49 -17.04
CA ALA A 17 24.24 8.93 -16.42
C ALA A 17 23.02 8.11 -16.87
N TYR A 18 23.06 7.52 -18.07
CA TYR A 18 21.92 6.77 -18.64
C TYR A 18 21.99 5.25 -18.40
N ALA A 19 23.01 4.75 -17.70
CA ALA A 19 23.20 3.32 -17.45
C ALA A 19 22.66 2.86 -16.09
N GLN A 20 22.26 3.78 -15.20
CA GLN A 20 21.67 3.44 -13.91
C GLN A 20 20.15 3.40 -14.05
N ILE A 21 19.62 2.27 -14.50
CA ILE A 21 18.19 1.96 -14.43
C ILE A 21 17.95 1.28 -13.08
N ASP A 22 17.00 1.80 -12.31
CA ASP A 22 16.63 1.26 -11.00
C ASP A 22 16.19 -0.20 -11.12
N SER A 23 17.07 -1.12 -10.67
CA SER A 23 16.84 -2.56 -10.72
C SER A 23 15.76 -3.02 -9.73
N THR A 24 15.26 -2.13 -8.87
CA THR A 24 14.22 -2.43 -7.90
C THR A 24 12.87 -2.67 -8.58
N VAL A 25 12.58 -1.96 -9.69
CA VAL A 25 11.33 -2.08 -10.45
C VAL A 25 11.22 -3.42 -11.18
N LEU A 26 12.34 -3.94 -11.69
CA LEU A 26 12.32 -5.17 -12.49
C LEU A 26 12.15 -6.42 -11.61
N LYS A 27 12.61 -6.37 -10.35
CA LYS A 27 12.47 -7.46 -9.39
C LYS A 27 11.08 -7.55 -8.76
N THR A 28 10.37 -6.43 -8.62
CA THR A 28 9.03 -6.44 -8.02
C THR A 28 8.01 -7.14 -8.89
N GLU A 29 8.09 -6.99 -10.22
CA GLU A 29 7.18 -7.65 -11.17
C GLU A 29 7.44 -9.18 -11.22
N GLU A 30 8.70 -9.61 -11.26
CA GLU A 30 9.07 -11.03 -11.30
C GLU A 30 8.63 -11.78 -10.02
N ILE A 31 8.81 -11.15 -8.86
CA ILE A 31 8.39 -11.72 -7.57
C ILE A 31 6.85 -11.72 -7.45
N LEU A 32 6.17 -10.73 -8.04
CA LEU A 32 4.71 -10.64 -8.00
C LEU A 32 4.05 -11.75 -8.83
N ASP A 33 4.57 -12.04 -10.03
CA ASP A 33 4.10 -13.13 -10.88
C ASP A 33 4.27 -14.51 -10.20
N ASP A 34 5.43 -14.78 -9.59
CA ASP A 34 5.68 -16.06 -8.91
C ASP A 34 4.76 -16.27 -7.69
N VAL A 35 4.44 -15.20 -6.95
CA VAL A 35 3.52 -15.27 -5.79
C VAL A 35 2.07 -15.49 -6.23
N LEU A 36 1.66 -14.94 -7.37
CA LEU A 36 0.31 -15.13 -7.91
C LEU A 36 0.06 -16.57 -8.40
N ILE A 37 1.09 -17.24 -8.92
CA ILE A 37 0.99 -18.62 -9.44
C ILE A 37 0.78 -19.65 -8.32
N GLU A 38 1.30 -19.41 -7.11
CA GLU A 38 1.13 -20.35 -5.99
C GLU A 38 -0.23 -20.20 -5.27
N THR A 39 -0.99 -19.13 -5.55
CA THR A 39 -2.29 -18.84 -4.92
C THR A 39 -3.52 -19.26 -5.74
N GLU A 40 -3.36 -19.92 -6.91
CA GLU A 40 -4.49 -20.48 -7.68
C GLU A 40 -5.13 -21.70 -6.97
N SER A 41 -5.80 -21.43 -5.86
CA SER A 41 -6.92 -22.22 -5.35
C SER A 41 -8.19 -21.42 -5.63
N GLU A 42 -8.67 -21.47 -6.88
CA GLU A 42 -9.76 -20.65 -7.46
C GLU A 42 -11.17 -20.84 -6.84
N SER A 43 -11.32 -21.27 -5.58
CA SER A 43 -12.63 -21.54 -4.98
C SER A 43 -12.96 -20.77 -3.70
N GLU A 44 -12.05 -19.91 -3.19
CA GLU A 44 -12.27 -19.19 -1.91
C GLU A 44 -12.36 -17.65 -2.05
N ASP A 45 -12.19 -17.09 -3.24
CA ASP A 45 -12.00 -15.64 -3.41
C ASP A 45 -13.27 -14.82 -3.71
N GLU A 46 -14.32 -15.38 -4.32
CA GLU A 46 -15.55 -14.64 -4.67
C GLU A 46 -16.24 -14.07 -3.41
N ASP A 47 -16.35 -14.90 -2.36
CA ASP A 47 -16.91 -14.49 -1.06
C ASP A 47 -16.07 -13.41 -0.36
N LEU A 48 -14.76 -13.35 -0.63
CA LEU A 48 -13.86 -12.37 -0.03
C LEU A 48 -14.05 -10.98 -0.66
N TYR A 49 -14.23 -10.89 -1.98
CA TYR A 49 -14.44 -9.62 -2.66
C TYR A 49 -15.76 -8.96 -2.23
N ASP A 50 -16.85 -9.73 -2.20
CA ASP A 50 -18.16 -9.24 -1.75
C ASP A 50 -18.11 -8.74 -0.29
N TYR A 51 -17.39 -9.47 0.57
CA TYR A 51 -17.17 -9.08 1.96
C TYR A 51 -16.38 -7.77 2.10
N LEU A 52 -15.32 -7.60 1.32
CA LEU A 52 -14.51 -6.38 1.32
C LEU A 52 -15.33 -5.19 0.79
N GLU A 53 -16.13 -5.39 -0.26
CA GLU A 53 -17.03 -4.37 -0.79
C GLU A 53 -18.07 -3.95 0.26
N GLU A 54 -18.64 -4.91 1.02
CA GLU A 54 -19.56 -4.60 2.12
C GLU A 54 -18.90 -3.72 3.19
N ILE A 55 -17.66 -4.04 3.59
CA ILE A 55 -16.91 -3.26 4.60
C ILE A 55 -16.56 -1.86 4.08
N ILE A 56 -16.20 -1.72 2.80
CA ILE A 56 -15.91 -0.42 2.20
C ILE A 56 -17.19 0.43 2.10
N ALA A 57 -18.31 -0.19 1.69
CA ALA A 57 -19.59 0.48 1.60
C ALA A 57 -20.16 0.85 2.99
N ASN A 58 -19.90 0.04 4.01
CA ASN A 58 -20.37 0.21 5.38
C ASN A 58 -19.20 0.20 6.38
N PRO A 59 -18.41 1.29 6.42
CA PRO A 59 -17.21 1.35 7.26
C PRO A 59 -17.55 1.28 8.74
N ILE A 60 -16.78 0.48 9.48
CA ILE A 60 -16.93 0.30 10.92
C ILE A 60 -16.39 1.54 11.66
N ASP A 61 -17.25 2.18 12.47
CA ASP A 61 -16.87 3.35 13.28
C ASP A 61 -16.00 2.93 14.48
N LEU A 62 -14.68 3.09 14.37
CA LEU A 62 -13.72 2.71 15.42
C LEU A 62 -14.00 3.35 16.79
N ASN A 63 -14.65 4.51 16.81
CA ASN A 63 -14.95 5.23 18.05
C ASN A 63 -16.15 4.65 18.81
N LYS A 64 -16.98 3.84 18.15
CA LYS A 64 -18.23 3.32 18.72
C LYS A 64 -18.35 1.81 18.65
N ALA A 65 -17.71 1.17 17.68
CA ALA A 65 -17.82 -0.25 17.42
C ALA A 65 -17.50 -1.09 18.66
N ASP A 66 -18.24 -2.18 18.84
CA ASP A 66 -17.95 -3.17 19.87
C ASP A 66 -16.85 -4.14 19.43
N ILE A 67 -16.47 -5.07 20.32
CA ILE A 67 -15.38 -6.01 20.04
C ILE A 67 -15.71 -6.94 18.87
N PHE A 68 -16.96 -7.35 18.72
CA PHE A 68 -17.39 -8.25 17.65
C PHE A 68 -17.38 -7.53 16.30
N GLU A 69 -17.89 -6.31 16.26
CA GLU A 69 -17.83 -5.45 15.08
C GLU A 69 -16.40 -5.19 14.64
N LEU A 70 -15.48 -4.87 15.57
CA LEU A 70 -14.07 -4.66 15.23
C LEU A 70 -13.41 -5.91 14.65
N THR A 71 -13.74 -7.11 15.15
CA THR A 71 -13.19 -8.37 14.62
C THR A 71 -13.66 -8.73 13.21
N LYS A 72 -14.66 -8.02 12.66
CA LYS A 72 -15.00 -8.13 11.23
C LYS A 72 -13.94 -7.46 10.35
N ILE A 73 -13.12 -6.55 10.87
CA ILE A 73 -12.07 -5.95 10.06
C ILE A 73 -11.05 -7.05 9.68
N PRO A 74 -10.73 -7.25 8.39
CA PRO A 74 -9.76 -8.25 7.96
C PRO A 74 -8.43 -8.10 8.71
N GLY A 75 -7.93 -9.21 9.26
CA GLY A 75 -6.69 -9.22 10.06
C GLY A 75 -6.84 -8.69 11.49
N MET A 76 -8.04 -8.34 11.95
CA MET A 76 -8.30 -7.93 13.34
C MET A 76 -8.69 -9.12 14.21
N ASP A 77 -7.88 -9.39 15.23
CA ASP A 77 -8.21 -10.36 16.28
C ASP A 77 -8.77 -9.69 17.54
N ASN A 78 -9.28 -10.50 18.48
CA ASN A 78 -9.82 -10.01 19.75
C ASN A 78 -8.80 -9.18 20.55
N VAL A 79 -7.52 -9.56 20.50
CA VAL A 79 -6.45 -8.86 21.24
C VAL A 79 -6.23 -7.46 20.66
N SER A 80 -6.25 -7.33 19.34
CA SER A 80 -6.08 -6.05 18.64
C SER A 80 -7.32 -5.16 18.78
N ALA A 81 -8.53 -5.75 18.66
CA ALA A 81 -9.78 -5.05 18.92
C ALA A 81 -9.85 -4.48 20.35
N GLU A 82 -9.43 -5.26 21.35
CA GLU A 82 -9.40 -4.79 22.75
C GLU A 82 -8.43 -3.62 22.95
N LYS A 83 -7.31 -3.57 22.21
CA LYS A 83 -6.38 -2.42 22.25
C LYS A 83 -7.03 -1.15 21.73
N ILE A 84 -7.88 -1.23 20.70
CA ILE A 84 -8.63 -0.07 20.16
C ILE A 84 -9.60 0.46 21.22
N ILE A 85 -10.36 -0.44 21.87
CA ILE A 85 -11.30 -0.09 22.94
C ILE A 85 -10.57 0.58 24.11
N LYS A 86 -9.49 -0.05 24.59
CA LYS A 86 -8.65 0.50 25.67
C LYS A 86 -8.05 1.86 25.30
N HIS A 87 -7.70 2.06 24.03
CA HIS A 87 -7.16 3.33 23.56
C HIS A 87 -8.21 4.44 23.65
N ARG A 88 -9.42 4.24 23.11
CA ARG A 88 -10.48 5.26 23.13
C ARG A 88 -10.99 5.60 24.54
N GLU A 89 -11.00 4.62 25.44
CA GLU A 89 -11.32 4.83 26.85
C GLU A 89 -10.28 5.71 27.56
N LYS A 90 -9.02 5.64 27.13
CA LYS A 90 -7.90 6.31 27.78
C LYS A 90 -7.54 7.66 27.17
N PHE A 91 -7.63 7.80 25.85
CA PHE A 91 -7.06 8.91 25.09
C PHE A 91 -8.08 9.68 24.22
N GLU A 92 -9.38 9.51 24.50
CA GLU A 92 -10.49 10.07 23.71
C GLU A 92 -10.60 9.45 22.30
N ILE A 93 -11.47 10.01 21.44
CA ILE A 93 -11.84 9.44 20.14
C ILE A 93 -10.75 9.61 19.07
N PHE A 94 -10.63 8.64 18.15
CA PHE A 94 -9.87 8.74 16.92
C PHE A 94 -10.45 9.84 16.02
N ILE A 95 -9.60 10.80 15.61
CA ILE A 95 -9.98 11.90 14.72
C ILE A 95 -9.46 11.57 13.31
N LEU A 96 -10.36 11.41 12.34
CA LEU A 96 -10.01 11.25 10.93
C LEU A 96 -9.75 12.63 10.31
N GLN A 97 -8.57 12.81 9.69
CA GLN A 97 -8.25 14.04 8.97
C GLN A 97 -8.68 13.93 7.50
N MET A 98 -9.97 14.16 7.23
CA MET A 98 -10.61 13.95 5.92
C MET A 98 -10.53 15.15 4.94
N ASN A 99 -9.63 16.12 5.09
CA ASN A 99 -9.69 17.39 4.35
C ASN A 99 -8.58 17.64 3.29
N TYR A 100 -7.88 16.63 2.77
CA TYR A 100 -6.76 16.88 1.84
C TYR A 100 -7.01 16.61 0.34
N LEU A 101 -8.22 16.22 -0.10
CA LEU A 101 -8.46 15.89 -1.52
C LEU A 101 -9.54 16.72 -2.23
N GLN A 102 -9.92 17.90 -1.71
CA GLN A 102 -10.81 18.84 -2.42
C GLN A 102 -10.15 20.18 -2.79
N SER A 103 -8.82 20.34 -2.65
CA SER A 103 -8.15 21.61 -3.00
C SER A 103 -7.43 21.62 -4.35
N GLU A 104 -7.56 20.58 -5.17
CA GLU A 104 -7.06 20.59 -6.55
C GLU A 104 -8.24 20.44 -7.53
N SER A 105 -8.97 21.55 -7.70
CA SER A 105 -9.87 21.81 -8.83
C SER A 105 -9.52 23.15 -9.45
#